data_AF-A0A0X8KAX5-F1
#
_entry.id   AF-A0A0X8KAX5-F1
#
_cell.length_a   1.000
_cell.length_b   1.000
_cell.length_c   1.000
_cell.angle_alpha   90.00
_cell.angle_beta   90.00
_cell.angle_gamma   90.00
#
_symmetry.space_group_name_H-M   'P 1'
#
loop_
_entity.id
_entity.type
_entity.pdbx_description
1 polymer ?
#
loop_
_entity_poly.entity_id
_entity_poly.type
_entity_poly.pdbx_seq_one_letter_code
_entity_poly.pdbx_strand_id
1 'polypeptide(L)'
;MATRNYVPRANGEGSIGTEKKHWSGGYFDKIAVKEIEVLAGAVENDAPATMGWVRRALSTVLKDAIKQTGFSASFGINGFTVFGSAFDKLKMQWGRVSLAMLSKEAGDESVRNITLPISFEENTYTVLVWDNNPSNNSFRVYKACPKDQNSFQVKILTYNGVGIEATPEEFSMAYLAIGR
;
A
#
# COMPACT_ATOMS: atom_id res chain seq x y z
N MET A 1 60.20 0.35 33.92
CA MET A 1 58.74 0.59 34.05
C MET A 1 58.10 -0.07 32.84
N ALA A 2 57.54 -1.27 32.99
CA ALA A 2 56.93 -1.98 31.86
C ALA A 2 55.54 -1.38 31.60
N THR A 3 55.36 -0.77 30.42
CA THR A 3 54.02 -0.51 29.89
C THR A 3 53.29 -1.85 29.78
N ARG A 4 52.26 -2.05 30.61
CA ARG A 4 51.47 -3.28 30.74
C ARG A 4 50.54 -3.48 29.54
N ASN A 5 51.11 -3.56 28.34
CA ASN A 5 50.34 -3.78 27.12
C ASN A 5 50.30 -5.27 26.78
N TYR A 6 49.10 -5.77 26.46
CA TYR A 6 48.93 -7.07 25.83
C TYR A 6 49.10 -6.91 24.32
N VAL A 7 50.29 -7.23 23.81
CA VAL A 7 50.62 -7.13 22.38
C VAL A 7 50.92 -8.54 21.86
N PRO A 8 50.16 -9.05 20.86
CA PRO A 8 50.52 -10.27 20.15
C PRO A 8 51.92 -10.20 19.55
N ARG A 9 52.62 -11.35 19.46
CA ARG A 9 53.96 -11.40 18.86
C ARG A 9 53.92 -11.33 17.33
N ALA A 10 52.84 -11.84 16.72
CA ALA A 10 52.56 -11.70 15.30
C ALA A 10 51.05 -11.50 15.04
N ASN A 11 50.72 -11.12 13.80
CA ASN A 11 49.32 -11.01 13.35
C ASN A 11 48.64 -12.38 13.43
N GLY A 12 47.42 -12.41 14.00
CA GLY A 12 46.64 -13.64 14.15
C GLY A 12 47.03 -14.49 15.36
N GLU A 13 47.94 -14.03 16.22
CA GLU A 13 48.29 -14.72 17.47
C GLU A 13 47.61 -14.10 18.69
N GLY A 14 47.40 -14.94 19.72
CA GLY A 14 46.86 -14.52 21.01
C GLY A 14 45.33 -14.42 21.04
N SER A 15 44.76 -14.74 22.20
CA SER A 15 43.33 -14.62 22.48
C SER A 15 43.12 -14.17 23.92
N ILE A 16 42.04 -13.42 24.16
CA ILE A 16 41.58 -13.10 25.51
C ILE A 16 40.66 -14.24 25.95
N GLY A 17 41.25 -15.28 26.53
CA GLY A 17 40.57 -16.52 26.91
C GLY A 17 40.61 -17.61 25.83
N THR A 18 39.97 -18.74 26.13
CA THR A 18 39.76 -19.88 25.22
C THR A 18 38.31 -20.37 25.36
N GLU A 19 37.82 -21.21 24.44
CA GLU A 19 36.48 -21.80 24.54
C GLU A 19 36.24 -22.49 25.90
N LYS A 20 37.26 -23.18 26.43
CA LYS A 20 37.18 -23.91 27.70
C LYS A 20 37.41 -23.03 28.95
N LYS A 21 38.00 -21.84 28.80
CA LYS A 21 38.30 -20.89 29.88
C LYS A 21 38.16 -19.48 29.37
N HIS A 22 37.00 -18.89 29.59
CA HIS A 22 36.64 -17.54 29.16
C HIS A 22 36.30 -16.66 30.36
N TRP A 23 36.30 -15.36 30.14
CA TRP A 23 35.88 -14.38 31.13
C TRP A 23 34.35 -14.36 31.17
N SER A 24 33.76 -14.24 32.35
CA SER A 24 32.31 -14.05 32.50
C SER A 24 31.84 -12.66 32.05
N GLY A 25 32.76 -11.69 31.95
CA GLY A 25 32.49 -10.34 31.46
C GLY A 25 33.76 -9.48 31.40
N GLY A 26 33.65 -8.29 30.81
CA GLY A 26 34.71 -7.29 30.74
C GLY A 26 34.14 -5.88 30.59
N TYR A 27 34.82 -4.90 31.17
CA TYR A 27 34.47 -3.48 31.06
C TYR A 27 35.53 -2.76 30.23
N PHE A 28 35.10 -2.04 29.20
CA PHE A 28 35.97 -1.33 28.27
C PHE A 28 35.36 0.03 27.94
N ASP A 29 36.16 1.11 27.97
CA ASP A 29 35.71 2.43 27.50
C ASP A 29 35.51 2.45 25.98
N LYS A 30 36.39 1.76 25.25
CA LYS A 30 36.35 1.64 23.78
C LYS A 30 36.90 0.28 23.34
N ILE A 31 36.24 -0.33 22.35
CA ILE A 31 36.70 -1.54 21.68
C ILE A 31 36.63 -1.33 20.16
N ALA A 32 37.67 -1.74 19.44
CA ALA A 32 37.71 -1.72 17.98
C ALA A 32 37.99 -3.12 17.47
N VAL A 33 37.04 -3.72 16.75
CA VAL A 33 37.10 -5.10 16.26
C VAL A 33 36.67 -5.16 14.80
N LYS A 34 37.25 -6.11 14.07
CA LYS A 34 36.94 -6.35 12.65
C LYS A 34 35.60 -7.07 12.48
N GLU A 35 35.28 -8.00 13.37
CA GLU A 35 34.09 -8.84 13.32
C GLU A 35 33.68 -9.28 14.74
N ILE A 36 32.38 -9.40 15.00
CA ILE A 36 31.80 -9.84 16.28
C ILE A 36 30.86 -11.01 16.01
N GLU A 37 31.11 -12.15 16.65
CA GLU A 37 30.20 -13.28 16.69
C GLU A 37 29.54 -13.34 18.09
N VAL A 38 28.21 -13.24 18.13
CA VAL A 38 27.43 -13.31 19.38
C VAL A 38 26.79 -14.70 19.46
N LEU A 39 27.32 -15.56 20.32
CA LEU A 39 26.76 -16.88 20.59
C LEU A 39 25.51 -16.71 21.48
N ALA A 40 24.33 -16.85 20.89
CA ALA A 40 23.05 -16.56 21.55
C ALA A 40 22.69 -17.61 22.61
N GLY A 41 22.40 -17.15 23.82
CA GLY A 41 21.85 -17.97 24.90
C GLY A 41 21.40 -17.12 26.09
N ALA A 42 20.12 -16.75 26.09
CA ALA A 42 19.31 -16.35 27.25
C ALA A 42 19.70 -15.07 28.04
N VAL A 43 19.38 -13.90 27.50
CA VAL A 43 18.80 -12.77 28.27
C VAL A 43 17.88 -12.00 27.30
N GLU A 44 16.67 -11.60 27.71
CA GLU A 44 15.97 -10.52 27.01
C GLU A 44 16.91 -9.32 26.97
N ASN A 45 17.39 -9.01 25.77
CA ASN A 45 18.55 -8.19 25.61
C ASN A 45 18.11 -6.73 25.53
N ASP A 46 18.18 -6.01 26.65
CA ASP A 46 18.12 -4.54 26.71
C ASP A 46 19.39 -3.88 26.12
N ALA A 47 20.18 -4.62 25.32
CA ALA A 47 21.28 -4.05 24.56
C ALA A 47 20.75 -3.06 23.52
N PRO A 48 21.43 -1.91 23.34
CA PRO A 48 21.07 -0.96 22.30
C PRO A 48 21.11 -1.65 20.94
N ALA A 49 19.98 -1.63 20.25
CA ALA A 49 19.83 -2.25 18.94
C ALA A 49 20.90 -1.73 17.97
N THR A 50 21.61 -2.63 17.30
CA THR A 50 22.58 -2.20 16.27
C THR A 50 21.83 -1.49 15.13
N MET A 51 22.41 -0.44 14.55
CA MET A 51 21.80 0.27 13.41
C MET A 51 21.50 -0.65 12.22
N GLY A 52 22.29 -1.71 12.05
CA GLY A 52 22.08 -2.75 11.03
C GLY A 52 20.89 -3.68 11.34
N TRP A 53 20.61 -3.95 12.61
CA TRP A 53 19.37 -4.63 13.02
C TRP A 53 18.18 -3.71 12.80
N VAL A 54 18.24 -2.45 13.27
CA VAL A 54 17.12 -1.50 13.15
C VAL A 54 16.69 -1.34 11.69
N ARG A 55 17.63 -1.16 10.76
CA ARG A 55 17.31 -1.02 9.33
C ARG A 55 16.61 -2.25 8.74
N ARG A 56 17.03 -3.46 9.12
CA ARG A 56 16.44 -4.71 8.63
C ARG A 56 15.09 -4.99 9.30
N ALA A 57 15.04 -4.89 10.62
CA ALA A 57 13.86 -5.14 11.43
C ALA A 57 12.74 -4.14 11.13
N LEU A 58 13.05 -2.84 11.02
CA LEU A 58 12.05 -1.81 10.74
C LEU A 58 11.31 -2.06 9.42
N SER A 59 12.01 -2.45 8.36
CA SER A 59 11.38 -2.75 7.06
C SER A 59 10.41 -3.92 7.16
N THR A 60 10.81 -5.00 7.86
CA THR A 60 9.96 -6.17 8.07
C THR A 60 8.77 -5.85 8.96
N VAL A 61 9.02 -5.23 10.12
CA VAL A 61 7.99 -4.85 11.08
C VAL A 61 6.99 -3.89 10.45
N LEU A 62 7.45 -2.91 9.67
CA LEU A 62 6.57 -1.98 8.97
C LEU A 62 5.72 -2.69 7.91
N LYS A 63 6.31 -3.60 7.13
CA LYS A 63 5.57 -4.40 6.13
C LYS A 63 4.53 -5.29 6.79
N ASP A 64 4.89 -5.94 7.89
CA ASP A 64 3.98 -6.83 8.60
C ASP A 64 2.88 -6.04 9.30
N ALA A 65 3.20 -4.90 9.91
CA ALA A 65 2.22 -3.98 10.46
C ALA A 65 1.22 -3.51 9.40
N ILE A 66 1.69 -3.03 8.25
CA ILE A 66 0.84 -2.60 7.12
C ILE A 66 -0.05 -3.76 6.61
N LYS A 67 0.49 -4.99 6.54
CA LYS A 67 -0.32 -6.15 6.16
C LYS A 67 -1.37 -6.49 7.22
N GLN A 68 -1.01 -6.42 8.50
CA GLN A 68 -1.92 -6.68 9.62
C GLN A 68 -3.03 -5.63 9.70
N THR A 69 -2.81 -4.40 9.24
CA THR A 69 -3.91 -3.42 9.13
C THR A 69 -4.91 -3.81 8.05
N GLY A 70 -4.57 -4.72 7.13
CA GLY A 70 -5.41 -5.08 5.99
C GLY A 70 -5.21 -4.16 4.79
N PHE A 71 -4.07 -3.46 4.71
CA PHE A 71 -3.73 -2.71 3.51
C PHE A 71 -3.55 -3.64 2.30
N SER A 72 -4.19 -3.32 1.19
CA SER A 72 -4.00 -4.02 -0.08
C SER A 72 -4.19 -3.07 -1.26
N ALA A 73 -3.49 -3.34 -2.37
CA ALA A 73 -3.63 -2.53 -3.58
C ALA A 73 -3.51 -3.40 -4.83
N SER A 74 -4.29 -3.06 -5.85
CA SER A 74 -4.20 -3.62 -7.19
C SER A 74 -4.06 -2.48 -8.19
N PHE A 75 -2.92 -2.43 -8.88
CA PHE A 75 -2.62 -1.39 -9.85
C PHE A 75 -2.91 -1.89 -11.27
N GLY A 76 -3.61 -1.06 -12.04
CA GLY A 76 -3.98 -1.33 -13.41
C GLY A 76 -4.87 -0.20 -13.94
N ILE A 77 -5.39 -0.37 -15.17
CA ILE A 77 -6.37 0.56 -15.75
C ILE A 77 -7.59 0.68 -14.84
N ASN A 78 -8.03 -0.46 -14.29
CA ASN A 78 -9.04 -0.57 -13.26
C ASN A 78 -8.35 -1.10 -12.02
N GLY A 79 -8.24 -0.26 -10.99
CA GLY A 79 -7.43 -0.53 -9.81
C GLY A 79 -8.09 -0.05 -8.53
N PHE A 80 -7.50 -0.45 -7.41
CA PHE A 80 -7.98 -0.06 -6.09
C PHE A 80 -6.86 -0.03 -5.05
N THR A 81 -7.14 0.65 -3.95
CA THR A 81 -6.37 0.62 -2.71
C THR A 81 -7.33 0.51 -1.53
N VAL A 82 -7.07 -0.46 -0.65
CA VAL A 82 -7.74 -0.65 0.64
C VAL A 82 -6.74 -0.26 1.71
N PHE A 83 -7.09 0.68 2.58
CA PHE A 83 -6.19 1.16 3.64
C PHE A 83 -6.27 0.31 4.92
N GLY A 84 -7.35 -0.46 5.09
CA GLY A 84 -7.53 -1.38 6.20
C GLY A 84 -7.97 -0.71 7.51
N SER A 85 -7.98 -1.46 8.61
CA SER A 85 -8.55 -1.05 9.91
C SER A 85 -7.92 0.20 10.50
N ALA A 86 -6.63 0.46 10.24
CA ALA A 86 -5.94 1.66 10.71
C ALA A 86 -6.50 2.97 10.13
N PHE A 87 -7.20 2.89 8.99
CA PHE A 87 -7.83 4.02 8.32
C PHE A 87 -9.34 3.81 8.16
N ASP A 88 -9.96 3.18 9.17
CA ASP A 88 -11.38 2.83 9.17
C ASP A 88 -11.82 2.17 7.86
N LYS A 89 -11.01 1.25 7.32
CA LYS A 89 -11.28 0.51 6.08
C LYS A 89 -11.55 1.38 4.85
N LEU A 90 -11.03 2.62 4.82
CA LEU A 90 -11.11 3.48 3.64
C LEU A 90 -10.64 2.72 2.38
N LYS A 91 -11.37 2.91 1.29
CA LYS A 91 -11.11 2.36 -0.03
C LYS A 91 -11.10 3.48 -1.07
N MET A 92 -10.19 3.36 -2.01
CA MET A 92 -10.14 4.16 -3.23
C MET A 92 -10.13 3.21 -4.42
N GLN A 93 -10.96 3.48 -5.42
CA GLN A 93 -11.06 2.67 -6.63
C GLN A 93 -11.10 3.58 -7.84
N TRP A 94 -10.44 3.20 -8.92
CA TRP A 94 -10.44 3.97 -10.17
C TRP A 94 -10.57 3.03 -11.35
N GLY A 95 -11.08 3.55 -12.46
CA GLY A 95 -11.17 2.75 -13.67
C GLY A 95 -11.61 3.50 -14.90
N ARG A 96 -11.41 2.86 -16.06
CA ARG A 96 -12.09 3.17 -17.31
C ARG A 96 -13.27 2.22 -17.45
N VAL A 97 -14.45 2.78 -17.69
CA VAL A 97 -15.67 2.00 -17.85
C VAL A 97 -15.62 1.25 -19.18
N SER A 98 -15.86 -0.05 -19.13
CA SER A 98 -16.02 -0.92 -20.29
C SER A 98 -17.45 -1.43 -20.36
N LEU A 99 -17.86 -1.93 -21.53
CA LEU A 99 -19.18 -2.52 -21.72
C LEU A 99 -19.48 -3.66 -20.73
N ALA A 100 -18.47 -4.43 -20.32
CA ALA A 100 -18.61 -5.53 -19.37
C ALA A 100 -18.96 -5.06 -17.94
N MET A 101 -18.71 -3.79 -17.61
CA MET A 101 -19.07 -3.21 -16.30
C MET A 101 -20.49 -2.64 -16.28
N LEU A 102 -21.11 -2.48 -17.44
CA LEU A 102 -22.36 -1.74 -17.58
C LEU A 102 -23.56 -2.68 -17.49
N SER A 103 -24.55 -2.26 -16.70
CA SER A 103 -25.92 -2.78 -16.79
C SER A 103 -26.89 -1.61 -17.00
N LYS A 104 -27.95 -1.86 -17.77
CA LYS A 104 -29.02 -0.87 -17.98
C LYS A 104 -29.94 -0.82 -16.77
N GLU A 105 -30.40 0.37 -16.44
CA GLU A 105 -31.53 0.53 -15.53
C GLU A 105 -32.83 0.29 -16.30
N ALA A 106 -33.78 -0.44 -15.70
CA ALA A 106 -35.07 -0.65 -16.32
C ALA A 106 -35.84 0.68 -16.41
N GLY A 107 -36.28 1.05 -17.61
CA GLY A 107 -37.16 2.21 -17.83
C GLY A 107 -36.47 3.55 -18.11
N ASP A 108 -35.13 3.64 -18.10
CA ASP A 108 -34.41 4.84 -18.56
C ASP A 108 -33.12 4.48 -19.32
N GLU A 109 -33.16 4.61 -20.65
CA GLU A 109 -32.02 4.35 -21.54
C GLU A 109 -30.88 5.37 -21.41
N SER A 110 -31.01 6.42 -20.60
CA SER A 110 -29.90 7.34 -20.28
C SER A 110 -29.18 6.97 -18.97
N VAL A 111 -29.70 5.98 -18.22
CA VAL A 111 -29.17 5.57 -16.91
C VAL A 111 -28.48 4.22 -17.00
N ARG A 112 -27.30 4.12 -16.39
CA ARG A 112 -26.46 2.92 -16.37
C ARG A 112 -25.94 2.67 -14.96
N ASN A 113 -25.76 1.42 -14.60
CA ASN A 113 -25.04 1.03 -13.39
C ASN A 113 -23.68 0.46 -13.78
N ILE A 114 -22.65 0.87 -13.04
CA ILE A 114 -21.26 0.47 -13.26
C ILE A 114 -20.82 -0.36 -12.07
N THR A 115 -20.41 -1.59 -12.32
CA THR A 115 -19.83 -2.48 -11.30
C THR A 115 -18.42 -2.04 -10.92
N LEU A 116 -18.16 -1.93 -9.62
CA LEU A 116 -16.87 -1.61 -9.02
C LEU A 116 -15.99 -2.87 -8.88
N PRO A 117 -14.65 -2.74 -8.93
CA PRO A 117 -13.72 -3.85 -8.73
C PRO A 117 -13.85 -4.55 -7.37
N ILE A 118 -14.12 -3.79 -6.31
CA ILE A 118 -14.35 -4.30 -4.96
C ILE A 118 -15.54 -3.57 -4.32
N SER A 119 -16.17 -4.24 -3.36
CA SER A 119 -17.28 -3.67 -2.60
C SER A 119 -16.79 -2.64 -1.57
N PHE A 120 -17.54 -1.55 -1.42
CA PHE A 120 -17.49 -0.69 -0.24
C PHE A 120 -18.19 -1.37 0.95
N GLU A 121 -17.83 -1.02 2.18
CA GLU A 121 -18.54 -1.42 3.40
C GLU A 121 -19.92 -0.73 3.48
N GLU A 122 -20.05 0.47 2.91
CA GLU A 122 -21.27 1.29 2.95
C GLU A 122 -21.64 1.85 1.56
N ASN A 123 -22.90 2.29 1.43
CA ASN A 123 -23.40 2.96 0.22
C ASN A 123 -23.22 4.50 0.26
N THR A 124 -22.36 5.01 1.15
CA THR A 124 -22.15 6.44 1.42
C THR A 124 -20.90 6.99 0.74
N TYR A 125 -20.28 6.21 -0.15
CA TYR A 125 -19.08 6.63 -0.86
C TYR A 125 -19.36 7.76 -1.85
N THR A 126 -18.31 8.45 -2.28
CA THR A 126 -18.37 9.48 -3.31
C THR A 126 -17.78 8.94 -4.61
N VAL A 127 -18.39 9.29 -5.74
CA VAL A 127 -17.89 8.94 -7.07
C VAL A 127 -17.79 10.19 -7.95
N LEU A 128 -16.61 10.38 -8.54
CA LEU A 128 -16.37 11.35 -9.60
C LEU A 128 -16.27 10.59 -10.92
N VAL A 129 -16.85 11.15 -11.97
CA VAL A 129 -16.79 10.62 -13.33
C VAL A 129 -16.42 11.70 -14.33
N TRP A 130 -15.75 11.32 -15.41
CA TRP A 130 -15.38 12.22 -16.50
C TRP A 130 -15.25 11.50 -17.83
N ASP A 131 -15.39 12.25 -18.91
CA ASP A 131 -15.09 11.76 -20.26
C ASP A 131 -13.57 11.60 -20.43
N ASN A 132 -13.15 10.44 -20.92
CA ASN A 132 -11.74 10.11 -21.18
C ASN A 132 -11.53 9.66 -22.63
N ASN A 133 -12.41 10.06 -23.56
CA ASN A 133 -12.30 9.77 -24.97
C ASN A 133 -11.29 10.71 -25.63
N PRO A 134 -10.13 10.24 -26.11
CA PRO A 134 -9.15 11.09 -26.77
C PRO A 134 -9.51 11.40 -28.23
N SER A 135 -10.52 10.73 -28.79
CA SER A 135 -10.80 10.70 -30.22
C SER A 135 -11.88 11.68 -30.68
N ASN A 136 -12.62 12.32 -29.75
CA ASN A 136 -13.61 13.33 -30.07
C ASN A 136 -13.76 14.35 -28.94
N ASN A 137 -14.38 15.49 -29.26
CA ASN A 137 -14.69 16.56 -28.33
C ASN A 137 -16.20 16.63 -28.03
N SER A 138 -16.90 15.49 -28.10
CA SER A 138 -18.33 15.45 -27.81
C SER A 138 -18.57 15.90 -26.37
N PHE A 139 -19.39 16.93 -26.19
CA PHE A 139 -19.73 17.41 -24.85
C PHE A 139 -20.74 16.45 -24.22
N ARG A 140 -20.37 15.88 -23.06
CA ARG A 140 -21.20 14.97 -22.28
C ARG A 140 -21.38 15.51 -20.87
N VAL A 141 -22.59 15.38 -20.34
CA VAL A 141 -22.92 15.72 -18.95
C VAL A 141 -23.14 14.42 -18.19
N TYR A 142 -22.53 14.32 -17.03
CA TYR A 142 -22.59 13.15 -16.16
C TYR A 142 -23.22 13.52 -14.83
N LYS A 143 -24.19 12.71 -14.39
CA LYS A 143 -24.68 12.71 -13.01
C LYS A 143 -24.44 11.33 -12.43
N ALA A 144 -23.48 11.19 -11.52
CA ALA A 144 -23.16 9.93 -10.87
C ALA A 144 -23.53 9.95 -9.38
N CYS A 145 -23.94 8.81 -8.85
CA CYS A 145 -24.18 8.61 -7.42
C CYS A 145 -24.00 7.13 -7.04
N PRO A 146 -23.73 6.83 -5.76
CA PRO A 146 -23.80 5.47 -5.25
C PRO A 146 -25.17 4.84 -5.55
N LYS A 147 -25.16 3.57 -5.96
CA LYS A 147 -26.38 2.76 -6.05
C LYS A 147 -26.41 1.76 -4.91
N ASP A 148 -25.35 0.98 -4.80
CA ASP A 148 -25.10 0.05 -3.71
C ASP A 148 -23.60 -0.09 -3.44
N GLN A 149 -23.22 -0.96 -2.51
CA GLN A 149 -21.82 -1.23 -2.15
C GLN A 149 -20.94 -1.68 -3.32
N ASN A 150 -21.52 -2.28 -4.38
CA ASN A 150 -20.81 -2.88 -5.49
C ASN A 150 -20.88 -2.05 -6.77
N SER A 151 -21.76 -1.06 -6.82
CA SER A 151 -22.03 -0.34 -8.05
C SER A 151 -22.46 1.10 -7.82
N PHE A 152 -22.06 1.97 -8.73
CA PHE A 152 -22.60 3.33 -8.82
C PHE A 152 -23.50 3.44 -10.03
N GLN A 153 -24.46 4.35 -9.98
CA GLN A 153 -25.33 4.69 -11.09
C GLN A 153 -24.85 5.99 -11.73
N VAL A 154 -24.95 6.08 -13.06
CA VAL A 154 -24.68 7.29 -13.81
C VAL A 154 -25.77 7.54 -14.84
N LYS A 155 -26.20 8.79 -14.95
CA LYS A 155 -26.96 9.30 -16.08
C LYS A 155 -26.03 10.07 -17.00
N ILE A 156 -26.05 9.74 -18.29
CA ILE A 156 -25.17 10.34 -19.29
C ILE A 156 -26.00 10.89 -20.44
N LEU A 157 -25.78 12.17 -20.74
CA LEU A 157 -26.42 12.86 -21.84
C LEU A 157 -25.36 13.50 -22.74
N THR A 158 -25.56 13.43 -24.05
CA THR A 158 -24.66 14.01 -25.06
C THR A 158 -25.31 15.24 -25.69
N TYR A 159 -24.52 16.29 -25.92
CA TYR A 159 -24.92 17.40 -26.78
C TYR A 159 -24.58 17.10 -28.25
N ASN A 160 -25.58 17.11 -29.13
CA ASN A 160 -25.43 16.75 -30.54
C ASN A 160 -25.30 17.96 -31.49
N GLY A 161 -25.16 19.18 -30.94
CA GLY A 161 -25.09 20.42 -31.72
C GLY A 161 -26.42 21.17 -31.85
N VAL A 162 -27.55 20.51 -31.60
CA VAL A 162 -28.90 21.10 -31.67
C VAL A 162 -29.65 20.95 -30.34
N GLY A 163 -29.33 19.91 -29.57
CA GLY A 163 -29.95 19.65 -28.28
C GLY A 163 -29.21 18.57 -27.49
N ILE A 164 -29.91 18.03 -26.49
CA ILE A 164 -29.40 16.99 -25.59
C ILE A 164 -30.12 15.68 -25.88
N GLU A 165 -29.37 14.60 -26.01
CA GLU A 165 -29.88 13.24 -26.23
C GLU A 165 -29.23 12.23 -25.29
N ALA A 166 -29.82 11.03 -25.20
CA ALA A 166 -29.20 9.94 -24.45
C ALA A 166 -27.89 9.50 -25.13
N THR A 167 -26.83 9.33 -24.33
CA THR A 167 -25.56 8.86 -24.87
C THR A 167 -25.67 7.39 -25.33
N PRO A 168 -25.17 7.03 -26.55
CA PRO A 168 -25.08 5.64 -26.99
C PRO A 168 -24.28 4.77 -26.03
N GLU A 169 -24.43 3.44 -26.10
CA GLU A 169 -23.68 2.50 -25.25
C GLU A 169 -22.16 2.58 -25.46
N GLU A 170 -21.73 2.89 -26.69
CA GLU A 170 -20.34 3.11 -27.02
C GLU A 170 -19.93 4.52 -26.58
N PHE A 171 -19.53 4.66 -25.32
CA PHE A 171 -18.92 5.87 -24.79
C PHE A 171 -17.64 5.54 -24.01
N SER A 172 -16.80 6.56 -23.82
CA SER A 172 -15.65 6.47 -22.93
C SER A 172 -15.92 7.28 -21.68
N MET A 173 -15.72 6.67 -20.51
CA MET A 173 -15.77 7.33 -19.23
C MET A 173 -14.71 6.74 -18.31
N ALA A 174 -14.15 7.55 -17.43
CA ALA A 174 -13.40 7.09 -16.28
C ALA A 174 -14.06 7.54 -14.98
N TYR A 175 -13.70 6.88 -13.89
CA TYR A 175 -14.21 7.17 -12.56
C TYR A 175 -13.12 7.10 -11.49
N LEU A 176 -13.40 7.79 -10.39
CA LEU A 176 -12.72 7.68 -9.11
C LEU A 176 -13.79 7.59 -8.03
N ALA A 177 -13.79 6.48 -7.29
CA ALA A 177 -14.70 6.25 -6.18
C ALA A 177 -13.91 6.18 -4.87
N ILE A 178 -14.39 6.87 -3.83
CA ILE A 178 -13.74 6.95 -2.52
C ILE A 178 -14.80 6.80 -1.44
N GLY A 179 -14.58 5.90 -0.50
CA GLY A 179 -15.47 5.66 0.62
C GLY A 179 -15.03 4.46 1.43
N ARG A 180 -15.88 4.01 2.33
CA ARG A 180 -15.60 2.87 3.20
C ARG A 180 -16.33 1.65 2.67
#